data_AF-A0A0J7KR60-F1
#
_entry.id   AF-A0A0J7KR60-F1
#
_cell.length_a   1.000
_cell.length_b   1.000
_cell.length_c   1.000
_cell.angle_alpha   90.00
_cell.angle_beta   90.00
_cell.angle_gamma   90.00
#
_symmetry.space_group_name_H-M   'P 1'
#
loop_
_entity.id
_entity.type
_entity.pdbx_description
1 polymer ?
#
loop_
_entity_poly.entity_id
_entity_poly.type
_entity_poly.pdbx_seq_one_letter_code
_entity_poly.pdbx_strand_id
1 'polypeptide(L)'
;MIMKFFDTPSEMILIIQLSPAGVLVPFLEIPATGRVKASYFIKRSPAKIMRENYRDVIIPGDMAPRPIDELSVLFEEVASRICPPELHIVRVCNKKEIDAKRFDLRECSV
;
A
#
# COMPACT_ATOMS: atom_id res chain seq x y z
N MET A 1 20.22 3.93 2.06
CA MET A 1 18.80 3.75 1.65
C MET A 1 17.91 4.80 2.28
N ILE A 2 17.88 4.93 3.61
CA ILE A 2 17.09 5.96 4.31
C ILE A 2 17.42 7.39 3.84
N MET A 3 18.71 7.78 3.82
CA MET A 3 19.10 9.11 3.32
C MET A 3 18.71 9.32 1.84
N LYS A 4 18.81 8.26 1.03
CA LYS A 4 18.41 8.30 -0.39
C LYS A 4 16.92 8.63 -0.53
N PHE A 5 16.06 8.06 0.31
CA PHE A 5 14.64 8.39 0.35
C PHE A 5 14.39 9.87 0.71
N PHE A 6 15.11 10.42 1.69
CA PHE A 6 14.95 11.83 2.07
C PHE A 6 15.45 12.79 1.00
N ASP A 7 16.62 12.51 0.42
CA ASP A 7 17.33 13.43 -0.46
C ASP A 7 16.90 13.35 -1.93
N THR A 8 16.42 12.19 -2.38
CA THR A 8 16.09 11.96 -3.79
C THR A 8 14.58 12.08 -4.01
N PRO A 9 14.09 13.10 -4.74
CA PRO A 9 12.66 13.29 -4.95
C PRO A 9 11.95 12.13 -5.66
N SER A 10 12.67 11.38 -6.52
CA SER A 10 12.12 10.23 -7.25
C SER A 10 11.99 8.96 -6.42
N GLU A 11 12.65 8.88 -5.25
CA GLU A 11 12.49 7.76 -4.32
C GLU A 11 11.20 7.98 -3.53
N MET A 12 10.11 7.33 -3.99
CA MET A 12 8.76 7.57 -3.49
C MET A 12 8.36 6.71 -2.30
N ILE A 13 9.05 5.58 -2.08
CA ILE A 13 8.71 4.60 -1.07
C ILE A 13 9.94 4.22 -0.24
N LEU A 14 9.72 4.06 1.06
CA LEU A 14 10.67 3.48 1.99
C LEU A 14 9.92 2.47 2.84
N ILE A 15 10.43 1.24 2.90
CA ILE A 15 9.90 0.18 3.75
C ILE A 15 10.97 -0.17 4.77
N ILE A 16 10.58 -0.33 6.02
CA ILE A 16 11.46 -0.78 7.10
C ILE A 16 10.88 -2.08 7.64
N GLN A 17 11.69 -3.15 7.58
CA GLN A 17 11.33 -4.46 8.10
C GLN A 17 12.21 -4.82 9.29
N LEU A 18 11.66 -5.57 10.24
CA LEU A 18 12.46 -6.16 11.31
C LEU A 18 12.92 -7.55 10.88
N SER A 19 14.23 -7.76 10.74
CA SER A 19 14.78 -9.07 10.43
C SER A 19 14.57 -10.04 11.61
N PRO A 20 14.64 -11.36 11.39
CA PRO A 20 14.58 -12.35 12.47
C PRO A 20 15.69 -12.17 13.53
N ALA A 21 16.79 -11.52 13.17
CA ALA A 21 17.87 -11.16 14.09
C ALA A 21 17.59 -9.88 14.90
N GLY A 22 16.40 -9.29 14.77
CA GLY A 22 16.00 -8.06 15.47
C GLY A 22 16.59 -6.79 14.86
N VAL A 23 17.08 -6.83 13.62
CA VAL A 23 17.71 -5.68 12.95
C VAL A 23 16.73 -5.01 12.00
N LEU A 24 16.65 -3.68 12.03
CA LEU A 24 15.85 -2.92 11.07
C LEU A 24 16.55 -2.85 9.71
N VAL A 25 15.87 -3.35 8.68
CA VAL A 25 16.37 -3.41 7.31
C VAL A 25 15.52 -2.49 6.42
N PRO A 26 16.12 -1.45 5.81
CA PRO A 26 15.41 -0.54 4.92
C PRO A 26 15.38 -1.07 3.47
N PHE A 27 14.29 -0.79 2.76
CA PHE A 27 14.09 -1.09 1.35
C PHE A 27 13.49 0.13 0.64
N LEU A 28 13.89 0.39 -0.61
CA LEU A 28 13.35 1.47 -1.44
C LEU A 28 12.31 0.98 -2.45
N GLU A 29 11.98 -0.31 -2.38
CA GLU A 29 11.02 -1.00 -3.22
C GLU A 29 10.30 -2.02 -2.33
N ILE A 30 9.16 -2.54 -2.81
CA ILE A 30 8.42 -3.59 -2.09
C ILE A 30 9.22 -4.90 -2.19
N PRO A 31 9.78 -5.42 -1.08
CA PRO A 31 10.55 -6.65 -1.14
C PRO A 31 9.61 -7.83 -1.42
N ALA A 32 10.03 -8.73 -2.31
CA ALA A 32 9.27 -9.94 -2.64
C ALA A 32 9.12 -10.91 -1.44
N THR A 33 9.90 -10.71 -0.38
CA THR A 33 9.84 -11.46 0.87
C THR A 33 8.70 -10.93 1.76
N GLY A 34 7.46 -11.08 1.29
CA GLY A 34 6.25 -10.56 1.92
C GLY A 34 5.70 -11.43 3.04
N ARG A 35 6.48 -11.68 4.10
CA ARG A 35 6.01 -12.44 5.28
C ARG A 35 6.42 -11.82 6.62
N VAL A 36 6.86 -10.58 6.62
CA VAL A 36 7.40 -9.92 7.82
C VAL A 36 6.64 -8.63 8.05
N LYS A 37 6.31 -8.35 9.31
CA LYS A 37 5.72 -7.07 9.71
C LYS A 37 6.66 -5.95 9.28
N ALA A 38 6.11 -4.94 8.60
CA ALA A 38 6.88 -3.83 8.07
C ALA A 38 6.16 -2.52 8.34
N SER A 39 6.91 -1.42 8.40
CA SER A 39 6.34 -0.08 8.33
C SER A 39 6.76 0.55 7.00
N TYR A 40 5.84 1.26 6.36
CA TYR A 40 6.07 1.95 5.10
C TYR A 40 5.94 3.45 5.27
N PHE A 41 6.67 4.16 4.42
CA PHE A 41 6.65 5.61 4.28
C PHE A 41 6.55 5.91 2.79
N ILE A 42 5.44 6.51 2.38
CA ILE A 42 5.17 6.84 0.98
C ILE A 42 5.07 8.35 0.85
N LYS A 43 5.70 8.91 -0.18
CA LYS A 43 5.56 10.33 -0.51
C LYS A 43 4.25 10.57 -1.27
N ARG A 44 3.53 11.64 -0.92
CA ARG A 44 2.34 12.09 -1.67
C ARG A 44 2.70 12.59 -3.07
N SER A 45 3.87 13.19 -3.22
CA SER A 45 4.39 13.74 -4.47
C SER A 45 5.93 13.67 -4.51
N PRO A 46 6.54 13.70 -5.71
CA PRO A 46 7.99 13.72 -5.84
C PRO A 46 8.57 15.02 -5.26
N ALA A 47 9.10 14.94 -4.05
CA ALA A 47 9.68 16.08 -3.34
C ALA A 47 10.85 15.65 -2.47
N LYS A 48 11.76 16.59 -2.24
CA LYS A 48 12.79 16.45 -1.20
C LYS A 48 12.12 16.64 0.16
N ILE A 49 12.40 15.73 1.08
CA ILE A 49 11.87 15.80 2.43
C ILE A 49 12.77 16.71 3.26
N MET A 50 12.16 17.69 3.91
CA MET A 50 12.81 18.61 4.84
C MET A 50 12.12 18.55 6.19
N ARG A 51 12.75 19.11 7.22
CA ARG A 51 12.22 19.11 8.59
C ARG A 51 10.88 19.86 8.69
N GLU A 52 10.62 20.77 7.77
CA GLU A 52 9.44 21.62 7.76
C GLU A 52 8.25 20.95 7.05
N ASN A 53 8.50 20.07 6.06
CA ASN A 53 7.44 19.55 5.17
C ASN A 53 7.09 18.07 5.37
N TYR A 54 7.84 17.32 6.19
CA TYR A 54 7.74 15.87 6.24
C TYR A 54 6.33 15.35 6.60
N ARG A 55 5.56 16.08 7.41
CA ARG A 55 4.20 15.68 7.82
C ARG A 55 3.19 15.76 6.68
N ASP A 56 3.40 16.71 5.78
CA ASP A 56 2.51 16.93 4.65
C ASP A 56 2.90 16.01 3.49
N VAL A 57 4.21 15.78 3.31
CA VAL A 57 4.75 15.01 2.19
C VAL A 57 4.69 13.50 2.44
N ILE A 58 4.85 13.03 3.67
CA ILE A 58 4.97 11.60 3.97
C ILE A 58 3.66 11.05 4.54
N ILE A 59 3.23 9.91 4.00
CA ILE A 59 2.19 9.05 4.55
C ILE A 59 2.88 7.87 5.24
N PRO A 60 2.96 7.86 6.58
CA PRO A 60 3.42 6.69 7.33
C PRO A 60 2.29 5.67 7.47
N GLY A 61 2.63 4.39 7.52
CA GLY A 61 1.68 3.33 7.87
C GLY A 61 2.38 2.00 8.16
N ASP A 62 1.59 1.06 8.68
CA ASP A 62 2.05 -0.30 8.94
C ASP A 62 1.52 -1.26 7.88
N MET A 63 2.35 -2.22 7.50
CA MET A 63 2.02 -3.29 6.58
C MET A 63 2.02 -4.61 7.34
N ALA A 64 0.89 -5.28 7.27
CA ALA A 64 0.76 -6.62 7.84
C ALA A 64 1.60 -7.64 7.05
N PRO A 65 1.97 -8.78 7.66
CA PRO A 65 2.81 -9.78 7.02
C PRO A 65 2.24 -10.35 5.73
N ARG A 66 0.90 -10.36 5.56
CA ARG A 66 0.22 -10.82 4.34
C ARG A 66 -0.86 -9.83 3.94
N PRO A 67 -0.48 -8.67 3.40
CA PRO A 67 -1.41 -7.56 3.21
C PRO A 67 -2.53 -7.90 2.22
N ILE A 68 -2.26 -8.74 1.22
CA ILE A 68 -3.27 -9.17 0.22
C ILE A 68 -4.30 -10.11 0.86
N ASP A 69 -3.83 -11.14 1.56
CA ASP A 69 -4.70 -12.12 2.22
C ASP A 69 -5.59 -11.43 3.26
N GLU A 70 -5.00 -10.57 4.10
CA GLU A 70 -5.74 -9.82 5.11
C GLU A 70 -6.73 -8.84 4.49
N LEU A 71 -6.36 -8.15 3.41
CA LEU A 71 -7.26 -7.25 2.69
C LEU A 71 -8.43 -8.01 2.05
N SER A 72 -8.21 -9.22 1.53
CA SER A 72 -9.27 -10.00 0.87
C SER A 72 -10.43 -10.32 1.81
N VAL A 73 -10.13 -10.66 3.07
CA VAL A 73 -11.13 -10.95 4.11
C VAL A 73 -11.92 -9.67 4.44
N LEU A 74 -11.21 -8.54 4.57
CA LEU A 74 -11.85 -7.24 4.82
C LEU A 74 -12.69 -6.75 3.65
N PHE A 75 -12.28 -7.02 2.41
CA PHE A 75 -12.99 -6.53 1.23
C PHE A 75 -14.37 -7.16 1.10
N GLU A 76 -14.51 -8.47 1.36
CA GLU A 76 -15.82 -9.13 1.36
C GLU A 76 -16.77 -8.52 2.40
N GLU A 77 -16.25 -8.24 3.60
CA GLU A 77 -17.06 -7.66 4.69
C GLU A 77 -17.44 -6.20 4.40
N VAL A 78 -16.48 -5.38 3.97
CA VAL A 78 -16.68 -3.94 3.78
C VAL A 78 -17.47 -3.64 2.50
N ALA A 79 -17.27 -4.39 1.42
CA ALA A 79 -18.04 -4.22 0.18
C ALA A 79 -19.54 -4.43 0.42
N SER A 80 -19.92 -5.38 1.29
CA SER A 80 -21.33 -5.60 1.66
C SER A 80 -21.96 -4.43 2.42
N ARG A 81 -21.15 -3.62 3.12
CA ARG A 81 -21.60 -2.47 3.91
C ARG A 81 -21.59 -1.17 3.13
N ILE A 82 -20.64 -1.01 2.21
CA ILE A 82 -20.45 0.21 1.41
C ILE A 82 -21.28 0.19 0.13
N CYS A 83 -21.44 -0.96 -0.52
CA CYS A 83 -22.23 -1.08 -1.74
C CYS A 83 -23.68 -1.45 -1.40
N PRO A 84 -24.68 -0.57 -1.66
CA PRO A 84 -26.08 -0.94 -1.50
C PRO A 84 -26.47 -2.08 -2.46
N PRO A 85 -27.41 -2.95 -2.06
CA PRO A 85 -27.75 -4.19 -2.78
C PRO A 85 -28.37 -3.97 -4.17
N GLU A 86 -28.76 -2.75 -4.55
CA GLU A 86 -29.42 -2.46 -5.82
C GLU A 86 -28.46 -2.25 -7.01
N LEU A 87 -27.14 -2.19 -6.78
CA LEU A 87 -26.18 -2.06 -7.88
C LEU A 87 -25.85 -3.45 -8.46
N HIS A 88 -26.63 -3.86 -9.47
CA HIS A 88 -26.54 -5.09 -10.27
C HIS A 88 -25.20 -5.30 -11.04
N ILE A 89 -24.10 -4.67 -10.61
CA ILE A 89 -22.80 -4.64 -11.32
C ILE A 89 -21.78 -5.59 -10.66
N VAL A 90 -22.01 -6.07 -9.43
CA VAL A 90 -21.03 -6.89 -8.67
C VAL A 90 -21.02 -8.39 -9.07
N ARG A 91 -21.68 -8.78 -10.16
CA ARG A 91 -21.48 -10.16 -10.69
C ARG A 91 -20.21 -10.32 -11.52
N VAL A 92 -19.52 -9.24 -11.88
CA VAL A 92 -18.25 -9.31 -12.66
C VAL A 92 -17.04 -9.69 -11.79
N CYS A 93 -17.09 -9.52 -10.47
CA CYS A 93 -15.97 -9.92 -9.57
C CYS A 93 -15.94 -11.41 -9.22
N ASN A 94 -16.79 -12.26 -9.83
CA ASN A 94 -16.75 -13.69 -9.53
C ASN A 94 -15.64 -14.41 -10.33
N LYS A 95 -14.47 -14.48 -9.68
CA LYS A 95 -13.67 -15.71 -9.52
C LYS A 95 -12.74 -16.17 -10.64
N LYS A 96 -12.46 -15.37 -11.69
CA LYS A 96 -11.43 -15.75 -12.71
C LYS A 96 -10.47 -14.66 -13.20
N GLU A 97 -10.58 -13.40 -12.77
CA GLU A 97 -9.86 -12.30 -13.43
C GLU A 97 -9.02 -11.41 -12.49
N ILE A 98 -8.59 -11.93 -11.33
CA ILE A 98 -7.68 -11.19 -10.43
C ILE A 98 -6.21 -11.26 -10.92
N ASP A 99 -5.88 -12.16 -11.85
CA ASP A 99 -4.50 -12.32 -12.34
C ASP A 99 -4.08 -11.37 -13.48
N ALA A 100 -4.94 -10.46 -13.97
CA ALA A 100 -4.57 -9.72 -15.20
C ALA A 100 -4.99 -8.24 -15.33
N LYS A 101 -5.80 -7.65 -14.45
CA LYS A 101 -6.26 -6.26 -14.68
C LYS A 101 -6.07 -5.35 -13.48
N ARG A 102 -5.14 -4.41 -13.72
CA ARG A 102 -5.03 -3.08 -13.11
C ARG A 102 -6.39 -2.62 -12.57
N PHE A 103 -6.49 -2.51 -11.24
CA PHE A 103 -7.62 -1.92 -10.54
C PHE A 103 -7.68 -0.43 -10.93
N ASP A 104 -8.41 -0.07 -12.00
CA ASP A 104 -8.56 1.33 -12.41
C ASP A 104 -9.72 1.94 -11.62
N LEU A 105 -9.36 2.69 -10.57
CA LEU A 105 -10.26 3.41 -9.66
C LEU A 105 -11.07 4.54 -10.33
N ARG A 106 -11.04 4.66 -11.66
CA ARG A 106 -11.66 5.76 -12.41
C ARG A 106 -13.13 5.56 -12.78
N GLU A 107 -13.72 4.40 -12.51
CA GLU A 107 -15.15 4.18 -12.78
C GLU A 107 -16.07 4.49 -11.59
N CYS A 108 -15.51 4.88 -10.43
CA CYS A 108 -16.29 5.41 -9.31
C CYS A 108 -16.44 6.95 -9.40
N SER A 109 -16.96 7.44 -10.53
CA SER A 109 -17.61 8.76 -10.58
C SER A 109 -18.74 8.72 -11.59
N VAL A 110 -19.96 8.44 -11.12
CA VAL A 110 -21.15 9.32 -11.15
C VAL A 110 -22.11 8.78 -10.10
#